data_AF-A0A1Q5P070-F1
#
_entry.id   AF-A0A1Q5P070-F1
#
_cell.length_a   1.000
_cell.length_b   1.000
_cell.length_c   1.000
_cell.angle_alpha   90.00
_cell.angle_beta   90.00
_cell.angle_gamma   90.00
#
_symmetry.space_group_name_H-M   'P 1'
#
loop_
_entity.id
_entity.type
_entity.pdbx_description
1 polymer ?
#
loop_
_entity_poly.entity_id
_entity_poly.type
_entity_poly.pdbx_seq_one_letter_code
_entity_poly.pdbx_strand_id
1 'polypeptide(L)'
;VNEYKVTFNGTDLSDASITYGEKVTKPADPIKAGSIFRGWYADADFKTAFDFTKDITSDTVIYAKWTAVVVLAPTDPAVEEIAVDVVTDGSDAVVVQTPIQRRTEADGTVKDTVTFTREKAEAFVHASTDKAARIVIPDPNDKVAETNISVPKEAMHSLAGVDASLAIDTANVKISIPAPSMKDFNKELYFRIVPVKKEEEKIEIEDRAKQEESVREIAGLNTATIEVLGRPMTIETNMQNRPVTLTLPIEGALPKDEAERDVILLNLAIFIEHSDGTKEVIRGRIVEYKPGELGVTFEIQKFSTFTMVYLDGAEEYFAEKYTATHKPYISGFKDGTFRPSESVTRAQMASMLIRNLDLSYKGDGTPSYKDTKRSFAFKQIELAKEAGMIFGFKDGTFRPDQSVTRAQVAAIASRWVKSMCDKQNESALCDNTKKAKHFTDIKAEHWASDAIAHVSSIGIITGFGNGSFKPEQPITRAQAVVMLNRLFERGPLNGVAKSTFRDISADHWAFRDIEEAAVTHVYHLDENKAEQLVR
;
A
#
# COMPACT_ATOMS: atom_id res chain seq x y z
N VAL A 1 7.35 -87.84 36.40
CA VAL A 1 7.42 -86.41 36.77
C VAL A 1 6.04 -85.85 36.49
N ASN A 2 5.39 -85.20 37.45
CA ASN A 2 4.11 -84.54 37.17
C ASN A 2 4.42 -83.27 36.38
N GLU A 3 3.81 -83.13 35.21
CA GLU A 3 3.89 -81.90 34.40
C GLU A 3 2.54 -81.19 34.47
N TYR A 4 2.60 -79.86 34.51
CA TYR A 4 1.43 -78.99 34.53
C TYR A 4 1.45 -78.04 33.36
N LYS A 5 0.26 -77.78 32.83
CA LYS A 5 0.06 -76.92 31.68
C LYS A 5 -0.07 -75.47 32.14
N VAL A 6 0.74 -74.59 31.54
CA VAL A 6 0.62 -73.14 31.70
C VAL A 6 0.08 -72.54 30.41
N THR A 7 -1.09 -71.91 30.49
CA THR A 7 -1.76 -71.27 29.35
C THR A 7 -1.68 -69.76 29.42
N PHE A 8 -1.20 -69.13 28.35
CA PHE A 8 -1.10 -67.67 28.22
C PHE A 8 -2.35 -67.13 27.54
N ASN A 9 -3.39 -66.85 28.33
CA ASN A 9 -4.67 -66.43 27.81
C ASN A 9 -4.67 -64.96 27.37
N GLY A 10 -5.30 -64.66 26.24
CA GLY A 10 -5.35 -63.32 25.65
C GLY A 10 -4.15 -62.95 24.78
N THR A 11 -3.34 -63.92 24.36
CA THR A 11 -2.23 -63.78 23.39
C THR A 11 -2.21 -64.97 22.42
N ASP A 12 -1.37 -64.90 21.38
CA ASP A 12 -1.10 -66.02 20.46
C ASP A 12 0.10 -66.88 20.89
N LEU A 13 0.51 -66.79 22.17
CA LEU A 13 1.61 -67.60 22.68
C LEU A 13 1.14 -69.04 22.90
N SER A 14 1.99 -69.99 22.51
CA SER A 14 1.76 -71.42 22.78
C SER A 14 1.77 -71.72 24.27
N ASP A 15 0.96 -72.69 24.69
CA ASP A 15 0.99 -73.24 26.05
C ASP A 15 2.36 -73.85 26.37
N ALA A 16 2.77 -73.78 27.64
CA ALA A 16 4.00 -74.40 28.14
C ALA A 16 3.70 -75.62 29.03
N SER A 17 4.52 -76.66 28.95
CA SER A 17 4.50 -77.79 29.89
C SER A 17 5.63 -77.60 30.91
N ILE A 18 5.30 -77.52 32.20
CA ILE A 18 6.24 -77.22 33.28
C ILE A 18 6.24 -78.36 34.30
N THR A 19 7.42 -78.84 34.69
CA THR A 19 7.57 -79.85 35.74
C THR A 19 7.09 -79.31 37.08
N TYR A 20 6.42 -80.13 37.90
CA TYR A 20 6.02 -79.79 39.27
C TYR A 20 7.16 -79.17 40.07
N GLY A 21 6.91 -77.98 40.63
CA GLY A 21 7.89 -77.27 41.45
C GLY A 21 8.87 -76.40 40.65
N GLU A 22 8.83 -76.44 39.31
CA GLU A 22 9.61 -75.52 38.48
C GLU A 22 8.85 -74.22 38.19
N LYS A 23 9.58 -73.22 37.70
CA LYS A 23 9.06 -71.88 37.42
C LYS A 23 8.85 -71.71 35.92
N VAL A 24 7.79 -71.02 35.54
CA VAL A 24 7.59 -70.62 34.14
C VAL A 24 8.43 -69.38 33.81
N THR A 25 9.21 -69.44 32.73
CA THR A 25 9.97 -68.27 32.25
C THR A 25 9.01 -67.21 31.71
N LYS A 26 9.18 -65.94 32.13
CA LYS A 26 8.39 -64.84 31.59
C LYS A 26 8.60 -64.73 30.07
N PRO A 27 7.54 -64.81 29.25
CA PRO A 27 7.66 -64.58 27.81
C PRO A 27 7.95 -63.11 27.50
N ALA A 28 8.40 -62.83 26.27
CA ALA A 28 8.43 -61.46 25.77
C ALA A 28 7.02 -60.84 25.85
N ASP A 29 6.96 -59.54 26.10
CA ASP A 29 5.69 -58.83 26.19
C ASP A 29 4.96 -58.96 24.82
N PRO A 30 3.72 -59.50 24.81
CA PRO A 30 3.00 -59.79 23.58
C PRO A 30 2.62 -58.49 22.87
N ILE A 31 2.43 -58.57 21.55
CA ILE A 31 1.98 -57.45 20.73
C ILE A 31 0.58 -57.77 20.21
N LYS A 32 -0.35 -56.83 20.37
CA LYS A 32 -1.72 -56.92 19.83
C LYS A 32 -2.05 -55.59 19.14
N ALA A 33 -2.39 -55.65 17.85
CA ALA A 33 -2.74 -54.45 17.08
C ALA A 33 -3.87 -53.66 17.77
N GLY A 34 -3.72 -52.32 17.84
CA GLY A 34 -4.70 -51.43 18.45
C GLY A 34 -4.79 -51.48 19.97
N SER A 35 -3.81 -52.06 20.67
CA SER A 35 -3.80 -52.16 22.14
C SER A 35 -2.40 -52.03 22.73
N ILE A 36 -2.30 -51.50 23.95
CA ILE A 36 -1.07 -51.44 24.76
C ILE A 36 -1.10 -52.58 25.78
N PHE A 37 -0.06 -53.40 25.83
CA PHE A 37 0.12 -54.44 26.84
C PHE A 37 0.41 -53.81 28.21
N ARG A 38 -0.32 -54.23 29.26
CA ARG A 38 -0.21 -53.69 30.62
C ARG A 38 0.36 -54.68 31.64
N GLY A 39 0.62 -55.91 31.24
CA GLY A 39 1.22 -56.93 32.11
C GLY A 39 0.42 -58.23 32.19
N TRP A 40 0.98 -59.18 32.92
CA TRP A 40 0.44 -60.52 33.14
C TRP A 40 -0.23 -60.64 34.50
N TYR A 41 -1.37 -61.33 34.56
CA TYR A 41 -2.20 -61.47 35.74
C TYR A 41 -2.58 -62.93 36.02
N ALA A 42 -2.72 -63.28 37.29
CA ALA A 42 -3.07 -64.63 37.75
C ALA A 42 -4.59 -64.91 37.69
N ASP A 43 -5.40 -63.86 37.46
CA ASP A 43 -6.85 -63.93 37.41
C ASP A 43 -7.42 -63.17 36.22
N ALA A 44 -8.59 -63.62 35.75
CA ALA A 44 -9.29 -63.05 34.61
C ALA A 44 -9.81 -61.61 34.84
N ASP A 45 -9.96 -61.17 36.09
CA ASP A 45 -10.40 -59.81 36.43
C ASP A 45 -9.22 -58.81 36.46
N PHE A 46 -8.00 -59.28 36.24
CA PHE A 46 -6.77 -58.50 36.28
C PHE A 46 -6.52 -57.77 37.61
N LYS A 47 -6.87 -58.42 38.74
CA LYS A 47 -6.67 -57.86 40.09
C LYS A 47 -5.30 -58.22 40.67
N THR A 48 -4.76 -59.39 40.34
CA THR A 48 -3.52 -59.94 40.89
C THR A 48 -2.49 -60.10 39.79
N ALA A 49 -1.40 -59.34 39.84
CA ALA A 49 -0.30 -59.52 38.90
C ALA A 49 0.31 -60.93 39.06
N PHE A 50 0.65 -61.57 37.95
CA PHE A 50 1.28 -62.88 37.97
C PHE A 50 2.75 -62.76 38.36
N ASP A 51 3.18 -63.58 39.31
CA ASP A 51 4.56 -63.62 39.82
C ASP A 51 5.31 -64.81 39.20
N PHE A 52 6.15 -64.53 38.20
CA PHE A 52 6.96 -65.53 37.50
C PHE A 52 8.06 -66.18 38.37
N THR A 53 8.23 -65.74 39.62
CA THR A 53 9.20 -66.34 40.55
C THR A 53 8.61 -67.48 41.38
N LYS A 54 7.30 -67.72 41.31
CA LYS A 54 6.60 -68.80 42.03
C LYS A 54 6.61 -70.11 41.27
N ASP A 55 6.65 -71.19 42.04
CA ASP A 55 6.66 -72.56 41.53
C ASP A 55 5.27 -72.96 40.99
N ILE A 56 5.25 -73.65 39.85
CA ILE A 56 4.04 -74.20 39.24
C ILE A 56 3.74 -75.55 39.90
N THR A 57 2.60 -75.62 40.60
CA THR A 57 2.17 -76.81 41.36
C THR A 57 0.87 -77.42 40.83
N SER A 58 0.21 -76.75 39.88
CA SER A 58 -1.04 -77.14 39.21
C SER A 58 -1.12 -76.48 37.83
N ASP A 59 -2.05 -76.93 36.98
CA ASP A 59 -2.38 -76.23 35.74
C ASP A 59 -2.73 -74.76 36.04
N THR A 60 -2.14 -73.84 35.28
CA THR A 60 -2.19 -72.41 35.57
C THR A 60 -2.54 -71.63 34.32
N VAL A 61 -3.50 -70.70 34.41
CA VAL A 61 -3.83 -69.76 33.33
C VAL A 61 -3.31 -68.38 33.71
N ILE A 62 -2.50 -67.79 32.84
CA ILE A 62 -1.92 -66.45 33.00
C ILE A 62 -2.58 -65.53 31.96
N TYR A 63 -3.17 -64.43 32.42
CA TYR A 63 -4.00 -63.55 31.60
C TYR A 63 -3.22 -62.29 31.19
N ALA A 64 -3.15 -62.00 29.89
CA ALA A 64 -2.61 -60.74 29.39
C ALA A 64 -3.62 -59.60 29.53
N LYS A 65 -3.23 -58.52 30.22
CA LYS A 65 -4.04 -57.29 30.32
C LYS A 65 -3.69 -56.34 29.18
N TRP A 66 -4.73 -55.83 28.53
CA TRP A 66 -4.63 -54.89 27.43
C TRP A 66 -5.39 -53.60 27.75
N THR A 67 -4.84 -52.46 27.34
CA THR A 67 -5.59 -51.20 27.22
C THR A 67 -5.81 -50.94 25.74
N ALA A 68 -7.06 -50.85 25.29
CA ALA A 68 -7.37 -50.47 23.92
C ALA A 68 -6.85 -49.05 23.64
N VAL A 69 -6.20 -48.86 22.50
CA VAL A 69 -5.90 -47.54 21.98
C VAL A 69 -7.12 -47.12 21.15
N VAL A 70 -7.89 -46.16 21.66
CA VAL A 70 -8.94 -45.53 20.86
C VAL A 70 -8.24 -44.60 19.88
N VAL A 71 -8.02 -45.08 18.66
CA VAL A 71 -7.75 -44.20 17.53
C VAL A 71 -9.09 -43.58 17.19
N LEU A 72 -9.31 -42.32 17.57
CA LEU A 72 -10.43 -41.56 17.02
C LEU A 72 -10.24 -41.58 15.51
N ALA A 73 -11.24 -42.05 14.77
CA ALA A 73 -11.25 -41.87 13.33
C ALA A 73 -10.98 -40.38 13.05
N PRO A 74 -10.14 -40.01 12.07
CA PRO A 74 -10.07 -38.62 11.65
C PRO A 74 -11.51 -38.21 11.34
N THR A 75 -12.06 -37.30 12.14
CA THR A 75 -13.32 -36.66 11.78
C THR A 75 -13.02 -35.94 10.48
N ASP A 76 -13.73 -36.30 9.41
CA ASP A 76 -13.65 -35.54 8.18
C ASP A 76 -13.82 -34.06 8.55
N PRO A 77 -12.93 -33.18 8.05
CA PRO A 77 -12.96 -31.78 8.43
C PRO A 77 -14.34 -31.23 8.05
N ALA A 78 -15.00 -30.58 9.01
CA ALA A 78 -16.33 -30.02 8.77
C ALA A 78 -16.19 -28.88 7.76
N VAL A 79 -16.85 -29.01 6.60
CA VAL A 79 -16.89 -27.97 5.55
C VAL A 79 -18.27 -27.32 5.56
N GLU A 80 -18.30 -26.02 5.78
CA GLU A 80 -19.48 -25.17 5.68
C GLU A 80 -19.36 -24.30 4.43
N GLU A 81 -20.44 -24.19 3.65
CA GLU A 81 -20.50 -23.27 2.50
C GLU A 81 -21.25 -22.01 2.93
N ILE A 82 -20.58 -20.85 2.85
CA ILE A 82 -21.15 -19.55 3.20
C ILE A 82 -21.22 -18.71 1.91
N ALA A 83 -22.30 -17.98 1.68
CA ALA A 83 -22.37 -17.02 0.58
C ALA A 83 -21.63 -15.73 1.00
N VAL A 84 -20.61 -15.33 0.25
CA VAL A 84 -19.91 -14.05 0.45
C VAL A 84 -20.33 -13.05 -0.62
N ASP A 85 -20.52 -11.81 -0.18
CA ASP A 85 -21.02 -10.75 -1.03
C ASP A 85 -19.89 -10.17 -1.90
N VAL A 86 -20.23 -9.92 -3.16
CA VAL A 86 -19.45 -9.15 -4.11
C VAL A 86 -20.20 -7.87 -4.39
N VAL A 87 -19.61 -6.75 -3.97
CA VAL A 87 -20.21 -5.41 -4.00
C VAL A 87 -19.40 -4.48 -4.90
N THR A 88 -19.92 -3.28 -5.17
CA THR A 88 -19.16 -2.22 -5.87
C THR A 88 -18.39 -1.35 -4.86
N ASP A 89 -17.34 -0.69 -5.32
CA ASP A 89 -16.61 0.24 -4.46
C ASP A 89 -17.48 1.47 -4.10
N GLY A 90 -17.51 1.86 -2.83
CA GLY A 90 -18.36 2.95 -2.32
C GLY A 90 -19.84 2.58 -2.06
N SER A 91 -20.24 1.32 -2.23
CA SER A 91 -21.60 0.83 -1.93
C SER A 91 -21.57 -0.55 -1.26
N ASP A 92 -22.45 -0.78 -0.30
CA ASP A 92 -22.65 -2.11 0.30
C ASP A 92 -23.77 -2.91 -0.42
N ALA A 93 -24.23 -2.41 -1.57
CA ALA A 93 -25.20 -3.12 -2.39
C ALA A 93 -24.58 -4.39 -2.98
N VAL A 94 -25.15 -5.54 -2.61
CA VAL A 94 -24.75 -6.86 -3.13
C VAL A 94 -25.07 -6.96 -4.61
N VAL A 95 -24.05 -7.16 -5.44
CA VAL A 95 -24.17 -7.32 -6.89
C VAL A 95 -24.23 -8.81 -7.25
N VAL A 96 -23.30 -9.59 -6.71
CA VAL A 96 -23.19 -11.04 -6.92
C VAL A 96 -22.76 -11.69 -5.60
N GLN A 97 -23.12 -12.95 -5.37
CA GLN A 97 -22.56 -13.74 -4.27
C GLN A 97 -21.64 -14.85 -4.81
N THR A 98 -20.49 -15.06 -4.18
CA THR A 98 -19.60 -16.19 -4.45
C THR A 98 -19.52 -17.09 -3.21
N PRO A 99 -19.49 -18.42 -3.34
CA PRO A 99 -19.38 -19.28 -2.16
C PRO A 99 -17.97 -19.24 -1.57
N ILE A 100 -17.89 -19.30 -0.24
CA ILE A 100 -16.67 -19.59 0.52
C ILE A 100 -16.84 -20.95 1.19
N GLN A 101 -15.78 -21.75 1.15
CA GLN A 101 -15.70 -23.02 1.87
C GLN A 101 -14.94 -22.79 3.16
N ARG A 102 -15.65 -22.79 4.29
CA ARG A 102 -15.07 -22.71 5.62
C ARG A 102 -14.85 -24.12 6.15
N ARG A 103 -13.60 -24.50 6.32
CA ARG A 103 -13.16 -25.82 6.77
C ARG A 103 -12.62 -25.75 8.19
N THR A 104 -13.13 -26.57 9.09
CA THR A 104 -12.53 -26.80 10.42
C THR A 104 -11.69 -28.07 10.38
N GLU A 105 -10.38 -27.93 10.54
CA GLU A 105 -9.42 -29.03 10.58
C GLU A 105 -9.56 -29.84 11.88
N ALA A 106 -8.96 -31.04 11.91
CA ALA A 106 -9.03 -31.93 13.07
C ALA A 106 -8.41 -31.36 14.36
N ASP A 107 -7.51 -30.37 14.24
CA ASP A 107 -6.91 -29.64 15.35
C ASP A 107 -7.73 -28.42 15.80
N GLY A 108 -8.90 -28.19 15.19
CA GLY A 108 -9.78 -27.04 15.44
C GLY A 108 -9.44 -25.79 14.63
N THR A 109 -8.39 -25.80 13.81
CA THR A 109 -8.01 -24.67 12.95
C THR A 109 -9.08 -24.43 11.89
N VAL A 110 -9.58 -23.20 11.78
CA VAL A 110 -10.56 -22.82 10.76
C VAL A 110 -9.86 -22.17 9.58
N LYS A 111 -10.15 -22.63 8.37
CA LYS A 111 -9.61 -22.10 7.11
C LYS A 111 -10.73 -21.79 6.13
N ASP A 112 -10.59 -20.68 5.43
CA ASP A 112 -11.53 -20.26 4.40
C ASP A 112 -10.90 -20.41 3.01
N THR A 113 -11.67 -20.94 2.05
CA THR A 113 -11.29 -20.99 0.63
C THR A 113 -12.36 -20.32 -0.24
N VAL A 114 -11.97 -19.31 -1.01
CA VAL A 114 -12.84 -18.61 -1.98
C VAL A 114 -12.30 -18.81 -3.39
N THR A 115 -13.17 -19.17 -4.33
CA THR A 115 -12.85 -19.11 -5.76
C THR A 115 -13.79 -18.15 -6.45
N PHE A 116 -13.26 -17.01 -6.93
CA PHE A 116 -14.05 -16.06 -7.71
C PHE A 116 -14.07 -16.50 -9.18
N THR A 117 -15.05 -17.34 -9.52
CA THR A 117 -15.11 -18.01 -10.82
C THR A 117 -15.39 -17.06 -11.97
N ARG A 118 -15.14 -17.53 -13.20
CA ARG A 118 -15.49 -16.80 -14.43
C ARG A 118 -16.95 -16.36 -14.46
N GLU A 119 -17.86 -17.26 -14.11
CA GLU A 119 -19.30 -17.01 -14.11
C GLU A 119 -19.66 -15.86 -13.15
N LYS A 120 -19.00 -15.79 -11.99
CA LYS A 120 -19.22 -14.72 -11.01
C LYS A 120 -18.63 -13.38 -11.47
N ALA A 121 -17.45 -13.41 -12.11
CA ALA A 121 -16.86 -12.22 -12.72
C ALA A 121 -17.72 -11.67 -13.85
N GLU A 122 -18.19 -12.52 -14.77
CA GLU A 122 -19.11 -12.13 -15.84
C GLU A 122 -20.42 -11.58 -15.25
N ALA A 123 -21.02 -12.27 -14.26
CA ALA A 123 -22.23 -11.78 -13.61
C ALA A 123 -22.04 -10.39 -12.99
N PHE A 124 -20.90 -10.13 -12.34
CA PHE A 124 -20.57 -8.81 -11.78
C PHE A 124 -20.49 -7.74 -12.88
N VAL A 125 -19.76 -8.02 -13.96
CA VAL A 125 -19.59 -7.10 -15.10
C VAL A 125 -20.92 -6.79 -15.81
N HIS A 126 -21.85 -7.73 -15.86
CA HIS A 126 -23.18 -7.50 -16.44
C HIS A 126 -24.11 -6.72 -15.50
N ALA A 127 -24.01 -6.96 -14.19
CA ALA A 127 -24.92 -6.38 -13.20
C ALA A 127 -24.49 -4.99 -12.72
N SER A 128 -23.25 -4.58 -12.95
CA SER A 128 -22.70 -3.30 -12.50
C SER A 128 -22.04 -2.51 -13.61
N THR A 129 -22.27 -1.19 -13.62
CA THR A 129 -21.48 -0.24 -14.43
C THR A 129 -20.19 0.20 -13.74
N ASP A 130 -20.04 -0.13 -12.45
CA ASP A 130 -18.86 0.23 -11.66
C ASP A 130 -17.68 -0.67 -12.01
N LYS A 131 -16.52 -0.05 -12.19
CA LYS A 131 -15.27 -0.71 -12.56
C LYS A 131 -14.49 -1.18 -11.34
N ALA A 132 -15.16 -1.66 -10.28
CA ALA A 132 -14.50 -2.10 -9.06
C ALA A 132 -15.29 -3.21 -8.36
N ALA A 133 -14.83 -4.46 -8.51
CA ALA A 133 -15.41 -5.62 -7.84
C ALA A 133 -14.77 -5.78 -6.46
N ARG A 134 -15.57 -5.90 -5.40
CA ARG A 134 -15.07 -6.09 -4.03
C ARG A 134 -15.65 -7.34 -3.40
N ILE A 135 -14.81 -8.33 -3.12
CA ILE A 135 -15.18 -9.58 -2.43
C ILE A 135 -15.08 -9.35 -0.92
N VAL A 136 -16.19 -9.45 -0.20
CA VAL A 136 -16.24 -9.21 1.25
C VAL A 136 -16.32 -10.52 2.01
N ILE A 137 -15.25 -10.88 2.72
CA ILE A 137 -15.10 -12.15 3.46
C ILE A 137 -15.32 -11.90 4.96
N PRO A 138 -16.43 -12.39 5.56
CA PRO A 138 -16.76 -12.13 6.95
C PRO A 138 -16.05 -13.09 7.93
N ASP A 139 -15.47 -12.53 8.98
CA ASP A 139 -15.00 -13.28 10.17
C ASP A 139 -15.35 -12.53 11.47
N PRO A 140 -16.65 -12.39 11.81
CA PRO A 140 -17.09 -11.57 12.94
C PRO A 140 -16.65 -12.09 14.31
N ASN A 141 -16.27 -13.36 14.40
CA ASN A 141 -15.81 -13.98 15.64
C ASN A 141 -14.29 -14.22 15.65
N ASP A 142 -13.57 -13.69 14.66
CA ASP A 142 -12.13 -13.82 14.50
C ASP A 142 -11.63 -15.28 14.61
N LYS A 143 -12.33 -16.22 13.99
CA LYS A 143 -12.03 -17.66 14.06
C LYS A 143 -11.12 -18.15 12.95
N VAL A 144 -11.08 -17.46 11.81
CA VAL A 144 -10.42 -17.93 10.59
C VAL A 144 -8.91 -17.70 10.70
N ALA A 145 -8.12 -18.78 10.73
CA ALA A 145 -6.67 -18.73 10.85
C ALA A 145 -5.96 -18.56 9.50
N GLU A 146 -6.61 -18.91 8.39
CA GLU A 146 -6.07 -18.81 7.04
C GLU A 146 -7.20 -18.57 6.04
N THR A 147 -7.02 -17.62 5.12
CA THR A 147 -7.93 -17.38 4.00
C THR A 147 -7.19 -17.55 2.69
N ASN A 148 -7.64 -18.49 1.87
CA ASN A 148 -7.12 -18.75 0.53
C ASN A 148 -8.12 -18.23 -0.51
N ILE A 149 -7.69 -17.31 -1.36
CA ILE A 149 -8.49 -16.76 -2.46
C ILE A 149 -7.84 -17.18 -3.77
N SER A 150 -8.63 -17.71 -4.69
CA SER A 150 -8.24 -18.01 -6.06
C SER A 150 -9.15 -17.27 -7.04
N VAL A 151 -8.54 -16.69 -8.07
CA VAL A 151 -9.24 -16.06 -9.18
C VAL A 151 -8.69 -16.66 -10.48
N PRO A 152 -9.44 -17.58 -11.12
CA PRO A 152 -9.04 -18.18 -12.38
C PRO A 152 -8.72 -17.14 -13.45
N LYS A 153 -7.82 -17.49 -14.37
CA LYS A 153 -7.35 -16.62 -15.45
C LYS A 153 -8.53 -16.03 -16.25
N GLU A 154 -9.57 -16.80 -16.50
CA GLU A 154 -10.75 -16.39 -17.25
C GLU A 154 -11.58 -15.33 -16.50
N ALA A 155 -11.64 -15.41 -15.17
CA ALA A 155 -12.28 -14.39 -14.34
C ALA A 155 -11.46 -13.09 -14.36
N MET A 156 -10.13 -13.19 -14.24
CA MET A 156 -9.22 -12.05 -14.37
C MET A 156 -9.37 -11.35 -15.73
N HIS A 157 -9.44 -12.12 -16.82
CA HIS A 157 -9.70 -11.56 -18.16
C HIS A 157 -11.05 -10.87 -18.27
N SER A 158 -12.09 -11.40 -17.63
CA SER A 158 -13.43 -10.80 -17.64
C SER A 158 -13.43 -9.42 -16.97
N LEU A 159 -12.76 -9.28 -15.82
CA LEU A 159 -12.60 -8.00 -15.13
C LEU A 159 -11.70 -7.02 -15.91
N ALA A 160 -10.54 -7.50 -16.38
CA ALA A 160 -9.59 -6.68 -17.12
C ALA A 160 -10.17 -6.16 -18.46
N GLY A 161 -11.07 -6.91 -19.10
CA GLY A 161 -11.70 -6.53 -20.37
C GLY A 161 -12.59 -5.29 -20.28
N VAL A 162 -13.00 -4.88 -19.09
CA VAL A 162 -13.78 -3.66 -18.84
C VAL A 162 -13.03 -2.60 -18.02
N ASP A 163 -11.72 -2.80 -17.83
CA ASP A 163 -10.86 -2.02 -16.92
C ASP A 163 -11.36 -1.98 -15.48
N ALA A 164 -11.98 -3.07 -14.98
CA ALA A 164 -12.37 -3.15 -13.57
C ALA A 164 -11.17 -3.42 -12.65
N SER A 165 -11.19 -2.91 -11.42
CA SER A 165 -10.33 -3.32 -10.31
C SER A 165 -10.95 -4.50 -9.54
N LEU A 166 -10.12 -5.20 -8.76
CA LEU A 166 -10.56 -6.25 -7.83
C LEU A 166 -10.08 -5.92 -6.43
N ALA A 167 -10.98 -5.94 -5.46
CA ALA A 167 -10.69 -5.80 -4.05
C ALA A 167 -11.11 -7.04 -3.26
N ILE A 168 -10.36 -7.36 -2.21
CA ILE A 168 -10.64 -8.44 -1.25
C ILE A 168 -10.64 -7.80 0.15
N ASP A 169 -11.82 -7.73 0.76
CA ASP A 169 -12.02 -7.17 2.08
C ASP A 169 -12.18 -8.32 3.08
N THR A 170 -11.21 -8.49 3.97
CA THR A 170 -11.30 -9.40 5.12
C THR A 170 -11.44 -8.60 6.41
N ALA A 171 -11.57 -9.27 7.56
CA ALA A 171 -11.53 -8.60 8.85
C ALA A 171 -10.14 -8.01 9.18
N ASN A 172 -9.06 -8.58 8.64
CA ASN A 172 -7.67 -8.27 9.05
C ASN A 172 -6.89 -7.47 7.99
N VAL A 173 -7.34 -7.44 6.74
CA VAL A 173 -6.68 -6.72 5.64
C VAL A 173 -7.67 -6.45 4.50
N LYS A 174 -7.53 -5.30 3.86
CA LYS A 174 -8.11 -5.04 2.53
C LYS A 174 -7.01 -5.07 1.49
N ILE A 175 -7.25 -5.78 0.40
CA ILE A 175 -6.32 -5.90 -0.73
C ILE A 175 -7.00 -5.29 -1.93
N SER A 176 -6.38 -4.32 -2.59
CA SER A 176 -6.89 -3.69 -3.80
C SER A 176 -5.91 -3.90 -4.96
N ILE A 177 -6.42 -4.48 -6.03
CA ILE A 177 -5.70 -4.84 -7.23
C ILE A 177 -6.21 -3.93 -8.36
N PRO A 178 -5.43 -2.92 -8.76
CA PRO A 178 -5.89 -1.95 -9.74
C PRO A 178 -5.92 -2.60 -11.14
N ALA A 179 -6.77 -2.09 -12.03
CA ALA A 179 -6.92 -2.61 -13.39
C ALA A 179 -5.58 -2.76 -14.16
N PRO A 180 -4.62 -1.81 -14.09
CA PRO A 180 -3.30 -1.96 -14.71
C PRO A 180 -2.51 -3.19 -14.22
N SER A 181 -2.66 -3.59 -12.95
CA SER A 181 -1.98 -4.76 -12.38
C SER A 181 -2.56 -6.07 -12.89
N MET A 182 -3.85 -6.08 -13.26
CA MET A 182 -4.51 -7.23 -13.87
C MET A 182 -4.28 -7.32 -15.38
N LYS A 183 -3.93 -6.20 -16.03
CA LYS A 183 -3.63 -6.15 -17.45
C LYS A 183 -2.46 -7.09 -17.80
N ASP A 184 -2.68 -7.97 -18.77
CA ASP A 184 -1.72 -8.98 -19.22
C ASP A 184 -1.32 -10.03 -18.15
N PHE A 185 -2.03 -10.11 -17.02
CA PHE A 185 -1.85 -11.16 -16.03
C PHE A 185 -2.57 -12.44 -16.49
N ASN A 186 -1.80 -13.36 -17.09
CA ASN A 186 -2.33 -14.52 -17.84
C ASN A 186 -2.28 -15.85 -17.07
N LYS A 187 -2.41 -15.82 -15.74
CA LYS A 187 -2.39 -16.98 -14.84
C LYS A 187 -3.57 -16.91 -13.88
N GLU A 188 -3.88 -18.02 -13.21
CA GLU A 188 -4.72 -17.98 -12.01
C GLU A 188 -4.02 -17.12 -10.96
N LEU A 189 -4.74 -16.16 -10.40
CA LEU A 189 -4.28 -15.34 -9.28
C LEU A 189 -4.62 -16.05 -7.99
N TYR A 190 -3.69 -16.09 -7.04
CA TYR A 190 -4.01 -16.53 -5.68
C TYR A 190 -3.56 -15.52 -4.63
N PHE A 191 -4.28 -15.51 -3.51
CA PHE A 191 -3.85 -14.90 -2.25
C PHE A 191 -3.99 -15.91 -1.12
N ARG A 192 -2.97 -16.04 -0.29
CA ARG A 192 -3.03 -16.75 0.98
C ARG A 192 -2.76 -15.75 2.10
N ILE A 193 -3.74 -15.55 2.97
CA ILE A 193 -3.74 -14.55 4.02
C ILE A 193 -3.73 -15.28 5.36
N VAL A 194 -2.71 -15.04 6.18
CA VAL A 194 -2.52 -15.69 7.48
C VAL A 194 -2.32 -14.61 8.55
N PRO A 195 -3.37 -14.26 9.33
CA PRO A 195 -3.22 -13.42 10.51
C PRO A 195 -2.42 -14.11 11.61
N VAL A 196 -1.46 -13.42 12.20
CA VAL A 196 -0.69 -13.94 13.34
C VAL A 196 -1.52 -13.79 14.61
N LYS A 197 -2.23 -14.86 14.98
CA LYS A 197 -3.16 -14.88 16.12
C LYS A 197 -2.51 -15.26 17.45
N LYS A 198 -1.47 -16.10 17.42
CA LYS A 198 -0.81 -16.58 18.64
C LYS A 198 0.07 -15.49 19.24
N GLU A 199 -0.04 -15.30 20.54
CA GLU A 199 0.66 -14.22 21.23
C GLU A 199 2.17 -14.44 21.22
N GLU A 200 2.63 -15.69 21.33
CA GLU A 200 4.04 -16.03 21.27
C GLU A 200 4.66 -15.68 19.90
N GLU A 201 3.94 -15.95 18.81
CA GLU A 201 4.38 -15.63 17.45
C GLU A 201 4.43 -14.11 17.22
N LYS A 202 3.48 -13.36 17.80
CA LYS A 202 3.52 -11.88 17.77
C LYS A 202 4.76 -11.37 18.48
N ILE A 203 5.01 -11.82 19.71
CA ILE A 203 6.18 -11.42 20.51
C ILE A 203 7.48 -11.68 19.73
N GLU A 204 7.60 -12.84 19.07
CA GLU A 204 8.77 -13.14 18.23
C GLU A 204 8.92 -12.17 17.05
N ILE A 205 7.83 -11.77 16.40
CA ILE A 205 7.85 -10.75 15.33
C ILE A 205 8.26 -9.40 15.89
N GLU A 206 7.72 -8.99 17.05
CA GLU A 206 8.10 -7.73 17.68
C GLU A 206 9.58 -7.70 18.02
N ASP A 207 10.11 -8.79 18.60
CA ASP A 207 11.52 -8.89 18.98
C ASP A 207 12.44 -8.81 17.76
N ARG A 208 12.04 -9.42 16.63
CA ARG A 208 12.78 -9.28 15.37
C ARG A 208 12.72 -7.86 14.83
N ALA A 209 11.56 -7.21 14.85
CA ALA A 209 11.42 -5.82 14.43
C ALA A 209 12.29 -4.89 15.30
N LYS A 210 12.30 -5.09 16.62
CA LYS A 210 13.12 -4.33 17.58
C LYS A 210 14.62 -4.49 17.36
N GLN A 211 15.07 -5.64 16.88
CA GLN A 211 16.48 -5.93 16.63
C GLN A 211 16.95 -5.47 15.25
N GLU A 212 16.03 -5.22 14.32
CA GLU A 212 16.35 -4.91 12.93
C GLU A 212 17.07 -3.56 12.79
N GLU A 213 18.15 -3.53 12.00
CA GLU A 213 18.98 -2.34 11.81
C GLU A 213 18.19 -1.18 11.21
N SER A 214 17.37 -1.45 10.18
CA SER A 214 16.54 -0.42 9.53
C SER A 214 15.49 0.18 10.48
N VAL A 215 14.93 -0.62 11.38
CA VAL A 215 13.99 -0.13 12.40
C VAL A 215 14.73 0.74 13.43
N ARG A 216 15.91 0.29 13.89
CA ARG A 216 16.73 1.02 14.88
C ARG A 216 17.36 2.30 14.33
N GLU A 217 17.65 2.36 13.03
CA GLU A 217 18.08 3.59 12.36
C GLU A 217 16.99 4.65 12.42
N ILE A 218 15.75 4.27 12.09
CA ILE A 218 14.57 5.15 12.10
C ILE A 218 14.28 5.65 13.51
N ALA A 219 14.31 4.73 14.47
CA ALA A 219 13.88 5.00 15.83
C ALA A 219 14.91 5.82 16.66
N GLY A 220 16.08 6.13 16.08
CA GLY A 220 17.21 6.71 16.79
C GLY A 220 17.90 5.70 17.73
N LEU A 221 19.24 5.74 17.78
CA LEU A 221 20.05 4.74 18.49
C LEU A 221 19.82 4.66 20.01
N ASN A 222 19.03 5.57 20.61
CA ASN A 222 18.76 5.63 22.03
C ASN A 222 17.26 5.83 22.31
N THR A 223 16.63 4.81 22.91
CA THR A 223 15.34 4.86 23.65
C THR A 223 14.00 4.91 22.90
N ALA A 224 13.92 4.58 21.62
CA ALA A 224 12.59 4.45 21.01
C ALA A 224 11.77 3.29 21.59
N THR A 225 10.56 3.62 22.05
CA THR A 225 9.48 2.67 22.21
C THR A 225 9.08 2.17 20.83
N ILE A 226 9.38 0.91 20.52
CA ILE A 226 8.87 0.21 19.35
C ILE A 226 7.68 -0.60 19.83
N GLU A 227 6.49 -0.23 19.38
CA GLU A 227 5.23 -0.91 19.72
C GLU A 227 4.61 -1.45 18.43
N VAL A 228 4.20 -2.72 18.43
CA VAL A 228 3.40 -3.25 17.33
C VAL A 228 1.97 -2.78 17.53
N LEU A 229 1.48 -2.02 16.56
CA LEU A 229 0.09 -1.59 16.52
C LEU A 229 -0.61 -2.46 15.46
N GLY A 230 -1.78 -2.99 15.75
CA GLY A 230 -2.42 -3.93 14.84
C GLY A 230 -1.88 -5.37 14.90
N ARG A 231 -2.44 -6.21 14.05
CA ARG A 231 -2.08 -7.62 13.94
C ARG A 231 -1.09 -7.85 12.80
N PRO A 232 0.05 -8.53 13.03
CA PRO A 232 0.93 -8.93 11.94
C PRO A 232 0.21 -9.86 10.96
N MET A 233 0.48 -9.67 9.66
CA MET A 233 -0.19 -10.40 8.58
C MET A 233 0.83 -10.98 7.62
N THR A 234 0.81 -12.31 7.42
CA THR A 234 1.54 -12.93 6.31
C THR A 234 0.61 -13.01 5.10
N ILE A 235 1.03 -12.44 3.98
CA ILE A 235 0.26 -12.45 2.73
C ILE A 235 1.13 -12.98 1.60
N GLU A 236 0.64 -14.03 0.94
CA GLU A 236 1.31 -14.63 -0.20
C GLU A 236 0.47 -14.50 -1.47
N THR A 237 1.09 -14.12 -2.59
CA THR A 237 0.43 -14.05 -3.90
C THR A 237 1.41 -14.23 -5.06
N ASN A 238 0.99 -14.89 -6.14
CA ASN A 238 1.79 -14.96 -7.36
C ASN A 238 1.81 -13.67 -8.20
N MET A 239 1.24 -12.56 -7.70
CA MET A 239 1.27 -11.26 -8.36
C MET A 239 2.57 -10.49 -8.05
N GLN A 240 3.70 -10.98 -8.58
CA GLN A 240 5.00 -10.32 -8.41
C GLN A 240 5.22 -9.18 -9.41
N ASN A 241 6.01 -8.17 -9.02
CA ASN A 241 6.42 -7.02 -9.84
C ASN A 241 5.24 -6.22 -10.43
N ARG A 242 4.11 -6.24 -9.73
CA ARG A 242 2.88 -5.54 -10.10
C ARG A 242 2.34 -4.87 -8.84
N PRO A 243 1.95 -3.59 -8.92
CA PRO A 243 1.51 -2.87 -7.74
C PRO A 243 0.20 -3.43 -7.20
N VAL A 244 0.18 -3.76 -5.92
CA VAL A 244 -1.03 -4.13 -5.17
C VAL A 244 -1.08 -3.26 -3.94
N THR A 245 -2.25 -2.72 -3.61
CA THR A 245 -2.44 -1.89 -2.43
C THR A 245 -2.98 -2.74 -1.28
N LEU A 246 -2.31 -2.70 -0.14
CA LEU A 246 -2.82 -3.25 1.10
C LEU A 246 -3.37 -2.13 1.98
N THR A 247 -4.37 -2.44 2.79
CA THR A 247 -4.79 -1.61 3.93
C THR A 247 -4.94 -2.49 5.15
N LEU A 248 -4.12 -2.23 6.17
CA LEU A 248 -4.17 -2.91 7.46
C LEU A 248 -4.96 -2.05 8.46
N PRO A 249 -5.90 -2.62 9.24
CA PRO A 249 -6.59 -1.89 10.29
C PRO A 249 -5.63 -1.54 11.42
N ILE A 250 -5.83 -0.38 12.04
CA ILE A 250 -5.17 -0.06 13.30
C ILE A 250 -5.96 -0.71 14.43
N GLU A 251 -5.42 -1.78 15.01
CA GLU A 251 -5.98 -2.39 16.23
C GLU A 251 -5.37 -1.74 17.48
N GLY A 252 -6.21 -1.45 18.48
CA GLY A 252 -5.81 -0.78 19.72
C GLY A 252 -6.54 0.55 19.91
N ALA A 253 -6.67 0.99 21.16
CA ALA A 253 -7.30 2.27 21.46
C ALA A 253 -6.31 3.41 21.18
N LEU A 254 -6.49 4.11 20.06
CA LEU A 254 -5.80 5.36 19.82
C LEU A 254 -6.18 6.40 20.89
N PRO A 255 -5.27 7.31 21.27
CA PRO A 255 -5.58 8.39 22.20
C PRO A 255 -6.83 9.16 21.77
N LYS A 256 -7.65 9.54 22.76
CA LYS A 256 -8.83 10.39 22.52
C LYS A 256 -8.43 11.82 22.18
N ASP A 257 -7.32 12.27 22.75
CA ASP A 257 -6.72 13.55 22.40
C ASP A 257 -6.23 13.53 20.95
N GLU A 258 -6.56 14.59 20.21
CA GLU A 258 -6.28 14.68 18.77
C GLU A 258 -4.79 14.88 18.51
N ALA A 259 -4.10 15.70 19.32
CA ALA A 259 -2.68 15.95 19.14
C ALA A 259 -1.82 14.73 19.47
N GLU A 260 -2.15 14.01 20.56
CA GLU A 260 -1.48 12.75 20.89
C GLU A 260 -1.72 11.68 19.82
N ARG A 261 -2.95 11.60 19.27
CA ARG A 261 -3.26 10.69 18.18
C ARG A 261 -2.47 11.01 16.93
N ASP A 262 -2.42 12.28 16.54
CA ASP A 262 -1.71 12.72 15.33
C ASP A 262 -0.22 12.38 15.43
N VAL A 263 0.40 12.56 16.60
CA VAL A 263 1.81 12.17 16.82
C VAL A 263 2.02 10.67 16.61
N ILE A 264 1.12 9.83 17.12
CA ILE A 264 1.21 8.36 16.90
C ILE A 264 1.07 8.05 15.42
N LEU A 265 0.06 8.60 14.76
CA LEU A 265 -0.22 8.36 13.34
C LEU A 265 0.94 8.81 12.45
N LEU A 266 1.58 9.94 12.78
CA LEU A 266 2.74 10.45 12.05
C LEU A 266 4.01 9.60 12.23
N ASN A 267 4.07 8.77 13.27
CA ASN A 267 5.19 7.88 13.57
C ASN A 267 4.87 6.40 13.28
N LEU A 268 3.76 6.12 12.61
CA LEU A 268 3.45 4.77 12.11
C LEU A 268 4.29 4.42 10.89
N ALA A 269 4.80 3.20 10.90
CA ALA A 269 5.48 2.58 9.77
C ALA A 269 5.02 1.13 9.60
N ILE A 270 5.32 0.54 8.44
CA ILE A 270 5.12 -0.87 8.16
C ILE A 270 6.49 -1.52 8.06
N PHE A 271 6.78 -2.40 9.02
CA PHE A 271 7.90 -3.31 8.97
C PHE A 271 7.53 -4.54 8.14
N ILE A 272 8.32 -4.83 7.12
CA ILE A 272 8.05 -5.85 6.12
C ILE A 272 9.20 -6.85 6.13
N GLU A 273 8.86 -8.12 6.36
CA GLU A 273 9.79 -9.24 6.24
C GLU A 273 9.47 -9.99 4.95
N HIS A 274 10.30 -9.83 3.92
CA HIS A 274 10.13 -10.54 2.65
C HIS A 274 10.50 -12.01 2.78
N SER A 275 9.89 -12.84 1.93
CA SER A 275 10.19 -14.28 1.88
C SER A 275 11.64 -14.60 1.49
N ASP A 276 12.35 -13.66 0.86
CA ASP A 276 13.78 -13.78 0.51
C ASP A 276 14.72 -13.44 1.70
N GLY A 277 14.15 -13.13 2.87
CA GLY A 277 14.87 -12.76 4.09
C GLY A 277 15.27 -11.29 4.14
N THR A 278 15.03 -10.52 3.07
CA THR A 278 15.22 -9.06 3.10
C THR A 278 14.13 -8.41 3.93
N LYS A 279 14.48 -7.28 4.54
CA LYS A 279 13.57 -6.53 5.40
C LYS A 279 13.58 -5.07 4.99
N GLU A 280 12.42 -4.45 5.11
CA GLU A 280 12.25 -3.03 4.81
C GLU A 280 11.29 -2.41 5.81
N VAL A 281 11.42 -1.10 5.97
CA VAL A 281 10.46 -0.28 6.71
C VAL A 281 9.97 0.80 5.76
N ILE A 282 8.66 0.86 5.58
CA ILE A 282 8.02 1.84 4.70
C ILE A 282 7.00 2.67 5.47
N ARG A 283 6.68 3.85 4.95
CA ARG A 283 5.57 4.66 5.45
C ARG A 283 4.33 4.38 4.62
N GLY A 284 3.22 4.09 5.29
CA GLY A 284 1.90 4.03 4.66
C GLY A 284 1.14 5.35 4.81
N ARG A 285 -0.02 5.42 4.16
CA ARG A 285 -0.99 6.52 4.24
C ARG A 285 -2.08 6.15 5.25
N ILE A 286 -2.48 7.10 6.10
CA ILE A 286 -3.61 6.88 7.00
C ILE A 286 -4.91 7.03 6.22
N VAL A 287 -5.80 6.03 6.33
CA VAL A 287 -7.11 6.03 5.67
C VAL A 287 -8.19 5.54 6.62
N GLU A 288 -9.44 5.86 6.32
CA GLU A 288 -10.56 5.21 6.99
C GLU A 288 -10.66 3.75 6.51
N TYR A 289 -10.55 2.80 7.44
CA TYR A 289 -10.67 1.38 7.16
C TYR A 289 -12.14 0.95 7.13
N LYS A 290 -12.90 1.37 8.14
CA LYS A 290 -14.36 1.23 8.28
C LYS A 290 -14.88 2.46 9.02
N PRO A 291 -16.19 2.75 9.00
CA PRO A 291 -16.76 3.91 9.70
C PRO A 291 -16.25 4.03 11.14
N GLY A 292 -15.40 5.03 11.41
CA GLY A 292 -14.79 5.29 12.72
C GLY A 292 -13.57 4.46 13.10
N GLU A 293 -13.08 3.58 12.21
CA GLU A 293 -11.84 2.80 12.38
C GLU A 293 -10.81 3.24 11.33
N LEU A 294 -9.60 3.58 11.78
CA LEU A 294 -8.49 3.96 10.91
C LEU A 294 -7.67 2.73 10.47
N GLY A 295 -6.99 2.86 9.34
CA GLY A 295 -6.04 1.88 8.83
C GLY A 295 -4.87 2.56 8.14
N VAL A 296 -3.86 1.76 7.82
CA VAL A 296 -2.67 2.20 7.08
C VAL A 296 -2.67 1.51 5.73
N THR A 297 -2.68 2.31 4.65
CA THR A 297 -2.62 1.81 3.27
C THR A 297 -1.24 2.02 2.65
N PHE A 298 -0.75 1.02 1.91
CA PHE A 298 0.58 1.04 1.29
C PHE A 298 0.63 0.11 0.07
N GLU A 299 1.55 0.36 -0.84
CA GLU A 299 1.74 -0.44 -2.06
C GLU A 299 2.83 -1.48 -1.87
N ILE A 300 2.60 -2.69 -2.39
CA ILE A 300 3.53 -3.82 -2.32
C ILE A 300 3.68 -4.49 -3.69
N GLN A 301 4.75 -5.27 -3.84
CA GLN A 301 5.03 -6.06 -5.06
C GLN A 301 5.61 -7.46 -4.77
N LYS A 302 5.71 -7.87 -3.50
CA LYS A 302 6.39 -9.09 -3.03
C LYS A 302 5.61 -9.82 -1.93
N PHE A 303 6.00 -11.09 -1.71
CA PHE A 303 5.55 -11.95 -0.62
C PHE A 303 6.20 -11.51 0.69
N SER A 304 5.38 -11.18 1.69
CA SER A 304 5.93 -10.68 2.95
C SER A 304 5.01 -10.92 4.15
N THR A 305 5.61 -10.82 5.33
CA THR A 305 4.90 -10.55 6.58
C THR A 305 4.93 -9.06 6.84
N PHE A 306 3.76 -8.48 7.07
CA PHE A 306 3.56 -7.05 7.30
C PHE A 306 3.23 -6.83 8.77
N THR A 307 4.01 -5.99 9.44
CA THR A 307 3.84 -5.63 10.84
C THR A 307 3.76 -4.12 10.93
N MET A 308 2.65 -3.59 11.42
CA MET A 308 2.55 -2.17 11.67
C MET A 308 3.20 -1.84 13.01
N VAL A 309 4.09 -0.86 13.00
CA VAL A 309 4.92 -0.48 14.13
C VAL A 309 4.83 1.02 14.37
N TYR A 310 4.72 1.41 15.63
CA TYR A 310 5.04 2.76 16.07
C TYR A 310 6.55 2.87 16.24
N LEU A 311 7.15 3.86 15.58
CA LEU A 311 8.58 4.13 15.63
C LEU A 311 8.78 5.62 15.94
N ASP A 312 9.19 5.92 17.16
CA ASP A 312 9.53 7.29 17.57
C ASP A 312 10.59 7.89 16.62
N GLY A 313 10.33 9.04 16.02
CA GLY A 313 11.22 9.66 15.02
C GLY A 313 10.98 9.22 13.56
N ALA A 314 10.05 8.31 13.29
CA ALA A 314 9.70 7.94 11.92
C ALA A 314 9.15 9.10 11.10
N GLU A 315 8.44 10.05 11.71
CA GLU A 315 8.03 11.28 11.01
C GLU A 315 9.24 12.02 10.43
N GLU A 316 10.26 12.25 11.26
CA GLU A 316 11.47 12.96 10.88
C GLU A 316 12.30 12.16 9.86
N TYR A 317 12.52 10.86 10.11
CA TYR A 317 13.27 9.99 9.19
C TYR A 317 12.63 9.96 7.78
N PHE A 318 11.32 9.76 7.71
CA PHE A 318 10.63 9.71 6.42
C PHE A 318 10.50 11.09 5.77
N ALA A 319 10.39 12.15 6.56
CA ALA A 319 10.50 13.50 6.03
C ALA A 319 11.87 13.68 5.36
N GLU A 320 12.98 13.45 6.10
CA GLU A 320 14.37 13.58 5.64
C GLU A 320 14.69 12.75 4.38
N LYS A 321 14.32 11.46 4.38
CA LYS A 321 14.63 10.50 3.31
C LYS A 321 13.92 10.81 1.98
N TYR A 322 12.79 11.52 2.02
CA TYR A 322 12.03 11.94 0.85
C TYR A 322 11.98 13.46 0.69
N THR A 323 12.98 14.17 1.24
CA THR A 323 13.09 15.61 1.04
C THR A 323 13.67 15.97 -0.31
N ALA A 324 13.12 17.02 -0.91
CA ALA A 324 13.75 17.76 -1.99
C ALA A 324 13.93 19.23 -1.57
N THR A 325 14.88 19.90 -2.22
CA THR A 325 15.12 21.34 -1.98
C THR A 325 14.67 22.13 -3.18
N HIS A 326 13.80 23.09 -2.92
CA HIS A 326 13.36 24.05 -3.91
C HIS A 326 14.13 25.36 -3.77
N LYS A 327 14.67 25.82 -4.90
CA LYS A 327 15.32 27.13 -5.02
C LYS A 327 14.30 28.17 -5.51
N PRO A 328 14.42 29.43 -5.07
CA PRO A 328 13.52 30.49 -5.49
C PRO A 328 13.75 30.85 -6.96
N TYR A 329 12.66 30.94 -7.73
CA TYR A 329 12.70 31.42 -9.12
C TYR A 329 12.25 32.88 -9.27
N ILE A 330 11.68 33.45 -8.21
CA ILE A 330 11.31 34.85 -8.09
C ILE A 330 11.80 35.40 -6.76
N SER A 331 11.89 36.73 -6.65
CA SER A 331 12.23 37.40 -5.39
C SER A 331 11.28 38.57 -5.16
N GLY A 332 11.11 38.95 -3.89
CA GLY A 332 10.48 40.21 -3.52
C GLY A 332 11.40 41.41 -3.74
N PHE A 333 10.93 42.56 -3.30
CA PHE A 333 11.63 43.83 -3.40
C PHE A 333 12.45 44.11 -2.13
N LYS A 334 13.42 45.03 -2.25
CA LYS A 334 14.32 45.38 -1.14
C LYS A 334 13.60 45.94 0.09
N ASP A 335 12.37 46.44 -0.08
CA ASP A 335 11.51 46.95 0.99
C ASP A 335 10.77 45.83 1.77
N GLY A 336 10.99 44.56 1.40
CA GLY A 336 10.36 43.41 2.03
C GLY A 336 8.95 43.09 1.51
N THR A 337 8.54 43.69 0.38
CA THR A 337 7.25 43.41 -0.27
C THR A 337 7.39 42.41 -1.42
N PHE A 338 6.34 41.63 -1.69
CA PHE A 338 6.24 40.77 -2.87
C PHE A 338 5.55 41.47 -4.05
N ARG A 339 4.60 42.37 -3.77
CA ARG A 339 3.75 43.12 -4.72
C ARG A 339 2.90 42.19 -5.60
N PRO A 340 1.96 41.43 -5.01
CA PRO A 340 1.25 40.34 -5.69
C PRO A 340 0.43 40.81 -6.90
N SER A 341 -0.01 42.07 -6.90
CA SER A 341 -0.88 42.66 -7.93
C SER A 341 -0.12 43.35 -9.07
N GLU A 342 1.21 43.53 -8.98
CA GLU A 342 1.98 44.12 -10.08
C GLU A 342 2.03 43.17 -11.28
N SER A 343 2.01 43.72 -12.50
CA SER A 343 2.08 42.92 -13.73
C SER A 343 3.48 42.39 -13.99
N VAL A 344 3.58 41.20 -14.59
CA VAL A 344 4.86 40.59 -14.97
C VAL A 344 5.23 40.93 -16.40
N THR A 345 6.45 41.44 -16.63
CA THR A 345 6.97 41.70 -17.98
C THR A 345 7.43 40.43 -18.67
N ARG A 346 7.53 40.45 -20.00
CA ARG A 346 8.04 39.31 -20.78
C ARG A 346 9.46 38.90 -20.39
N ALA A 347 10.34 39.87 -20.07
CA ALA A 347 11.69 39.59 -19.58
C ALA A 347 11.71 38.95 -18.18
N GLN A 348 10.81 39.39 -17.29
CA GLN A 348 10.64 38.79 -15.97
C GLN A 348 10.10 37.36 -16.09
N MET A 349 9.11 37.12 -16.95
CA MET A 349 8.58 35.79 -17.23
C MET A 349 9.68 34.85 -17.76
N ALA A 350 10.50 35.30 -18.72
CA ALA A 350 11.65 34.51 -19.18
C ALA A 350 12.60 34.12 -18.04
N SER A 351 12.87 35.06 -17.13
CA SER A 351 13.72 34.80 -15.97
C SER A 351 13.11 33.80 -14.98
N MET A 352 11.80 33.89 -14.75
CA MET A 352 11.08 32.97 -13.86
C MET A 352 11.05 31.54 -14.43
N LEU A 353 10.81 31.39 -15.74
CA LEU A 353 10.84 30.09 -16.40
C LEU A 353 12.23 29.45 -16.33
N ILE A 354 13.27 30.20 -16.72
CA ILE A 354 14.63 29.65 -16.81
C ILE A 354 15.21 29.29 -15.44
N ARG A 355 14.82 29.97 -14.36
CA ARG A 355 15.27 29.59 -13.01
C ARG A 355 14.69 28.27 -12.50
N ASN A 356 13.62 27.77 -13.12
CA ASN A 356 13.11 26.43 -12.85
C ASN A 356 13.81 25.35 -13.70
N LEU A 357 14.75 25.75 -14.57
CA LEU A 357 15.47 24.83 -15.45
C LEU A 357 16.97 24.89 -15.13
N ASP A 358 17.65 23.74 -15.17
CA ASP A 358 19.11 23.68 -15.00
C ASP A 358 19.82 23.99 -16.32
N LEU A 359 19.65 25.22 -16.81
CA LEU A 359 20.21 25.68 -18.08
C LEU A 359 21.27 26.76 -17.88
N SER A 360 22.41 26.57 -18.56
CA SER A 360 23.51 27.52 -18.57
C SER A 360 23.65 28.16 -19.95
N TYR A 361 23.72 29.49 -20.00
CA TYR A 361 23.89 30.23 -21.24
C TYR A 361 25.31 30.03 -21.81
N LYS A 362 25.40 29.44 -23.01
CA LYS A 362 26.66 29.14 -23.70
C LYS A 362 26.95 30.04 -24.91
N GLY A 363 26.08 31.02 -25.19
CA GLY A 363 26.25 31.91 -26.34
C GLY A 363 27.37 32.94 -26.15
N ASP A 364 27.78 33.55 -27.27
CA ASP A 364 28.83 34.58 -27.38
C ASP A 364 28.45 35.94 -26.75
N GLY A 365 27.19 36.08 -26.34
CA GLY A 365 26.64 37.29 -25.73
C GLY A 365 25.96 38.23 -26.74
N THR A 366 25.69 37.75 -27.95
CA THR A 366 24.98 38.50 -29.00
C THR A 366 23.46 38.30 -28.86
N PRO A 367 22.67 39.38 -28.68
CA PRO A 367 21.21 39.28 -28.66
C PRO A 367 20.59 38.82 -29.97
N SER A 368 19.69 37.84 -29.88
CA SER A 368 18.90 37.35 -31.01
C SER A 368 17.83 38.32 -31.49
N TYR A 369 17.41 39.24 -30.61
CA TYR A 369 16.29 40.17 -30.86
C TYR A 369 16.78 41.62 -30.88
N LYS A 370 16.22 42.43 -31.78
CA LYS A 370 16.67 43.80 -32.07
C LYS A 370 16.56 44.75 -30.88
N ASP A 371 15.58 44.52 -30.01
CA ASP A 371 15.25 45.36 -28.85
C ASP A 371 15.74 44.77 -27.52
N THR A 372 16.42 43.62 -27.55
CA THR A 372 17.06 43.06 -26.36
C THR A 372 18.45 43.64 -26.19
N LYS A 373 18.64 44.44 -25.15
CA LYS A 373 19.97 44.94 -24.74
C LYS A 373 20.66 43.91 -23.84
N ARG A 374 22.01 43.95 -23.76
CA ARG A 374 22.82 43.22 -22.78
C ARG A 374 22.48 43.70 -21.36
N SER A 375 21.39 43.18 -20.82
CA SER A 375 20.81 43.49 -19.52
C SER A 375 20.77 42.23 -18.64
N PHE A 376 20.30 42.36 -17.41
CA PHE A 376 20.20 41.22 -16.48
C PHE A 376 19.34 40.07 -17.04
N ALA A 377 18.38 40.36 -17.94
CA ALA A 377 17.44 39.38 -18.48
C ALA A 377 17.88 38.80 -19.85
N PHE A 378 18.93 39.35 -20.46
CA PHE A 378 19.37 38.95 -21.80
C PHE A 378 19.62 37.45 -21.89
N LYS A 379 20.40 36.90 -20.95
CA LYS A 379 20.75 35.46 -20.94
C LYS A 379 19.50 34.58 -20.80
N GLN A 380 18.56 34.99 -19.96
CA GLN A 380 17.30 34.26 -19.72
C GLN A 380 16.37 34.34 -20.92
N ILE A 381 16.38 35.45 -21.67
CA ILE A 381 15.63 35.58 -22.93
C ILE A 381 16.17 34.61 -23.98
N GLU A 382 17.50 34.52 -24.13
CA GLU A 382 18.12 33.58 -25.08
C GLU A 382 17.86 32.12 -24.67
N LEU A 383 18.06 31.79 -23.39
CA LEU A 383 17.76 30.45 -22.88
C LEU A 383 16.27 30.07 -23.05
N ALA A 384 15.35 31.00 -22.81
CA ALA A 384 13.91 30.74 -22.98
C ALA A 384 13.53 30.53 -24.45
N LYS A 385 14.26 31.17 -25.37
CA LYS A 385 14.15 30.93 -26.81
C LYS A 385 14.72 29.56 -27.18
N GLU A 386 15.91 29.21 -26.69
CA GLU A 386 16.57 27.91 -26.93
C GLU A 386 15.74 26.73 -26.41
N ALA A 387 15.12 26.88 -25.23
CA ALA A 387 14.21 25.91 -24.65
C ALA A 387 12.85 25.82 -25.38
N GLY A 388 12.62 26.63 -26.43
CA GLY A 388 11.38 26.66 -27.20
C GLY A 388 10.18 27.24 -26.44
N MET A 389 10.41 27.87 -25.27
CA MET A 389 9.36 28.37 -24.39
C MET A 389 8.85 29.73 -24.81
N ILE A 390 9.72 30.71 -25.06
CA ILE A 390 9.33 32.07 -25.46
C ILE A 390 9.99 32.46 -26.77
N PHE A 391 9.17 32.85 -27.74
CA PHE A 391 9.63 33.43 -29.01
C PHE A 391 9.35 34.94 -29.05
N GLY A 392 10.16 35.64 -29.84
CA GLY A 392 9.89 37.03 -30.24
C GLY A 392 8.82 37.13 -31.32
N PHE A 393 8.55 38.35 -31.74
CA PHE A 393 7.58 38.68 -32.75
C PHE A 393 8.19 38.64 -34.15
N LYS A 394 7.33 38.56 -35.17
CA LYS A 394 7.74 38.48 -36.60
C LYS A 394 8.58 39.67 -37.06
N ASP A 395 8.51 40.81 -36.37
CA ASP A 395 9.31 42.01 -36.63
C ASP A 395 10.78 41.91 -36.14
N GLY A 396 11.12 40.82 -35.44
CA GLY A 396 12.43 40.56 -34.86
C GLY A 396 12.62 41.16 -33.46
N THR A 397 11.53 41.60 -32.81
CA THR A 397 11.54 42.12 -31.42
C THR A 397 11.15 41.06 -30.40
N PHE A 398 11.62 41.19 -29.16
CA PHE A 398 11.20 40.39 -28.01
C PHE A 398 10.17 41.12 -27.15
N ARG A 399 10.23 42.46 -27.08
CA ARG A 399 9.42 43.36 -26.25
C ARG A 399 9.58 43.07 -24.74
N PRO A 400 10.81 43.22 -24.19
CA PRO A 400 11.14 42.76 -22.83
C PRO A 400 10.32 43.43 -21.72
N ASP A 401 9.99 44.71 -21.88
CA ASP A 401 9.27 45.51 -20.88
C ASP A 401 7.74 45.42 -21.02
N GLN A 402 7.23 44.80 -22.08
CA GLN A 402 5.81 44.60 -22.27
C GLN A 402 5.29 43.56 -21.26
N SER A 403 4.16 43.85 -20.59
CA SER A 403 3.49 42.88 -19.73
C SER A 403 3.02 41.66 -20.51
N VAL A 404 3.20 40.47 -19.94
CA VAL A 404 2.80 39.22 -20.57
C VAL A 404 1.30 38.97 -20.33
N THR A 405 0.58 38.58 -21.38
CA THR A 405 -0.87 38.30 -21.28
C THR A 405 -1.13 36.86 -20.87
N ARG A 406 -2.33 36.59 -20.35
CA ARG A 406 -2.78 35.22 -20.00
C ARG A 406 -2.70 34.26 -21.19
N ALA A 407 -3.08 34.69 -22.39
CA ALA A 407 -2.98 33.90 -23.61
C ALA A 407 -1.51 33.57 -23.97
N GLN A 408 -0.59 34.52 -23.77
CA GLN A 408 0.83 34.28 -23.98
C GLN A 408 1.38 33.22 -23.02
N VAL A 409 1.01 33.28 -21.74
CA VAL A 409 1.43 32.25 -20.76
C VAL A 409 0.84 30.89 -21.09
N ALA A 410 -0.42 30.81 -21.52
CA ALA A 410 -1.03 29.57 -21.99
C ALA A 410 -0.26 28.97 -23.18
N ALA A 411 0.10 29.79 -24.17
CA ALA A 411 0.88 29.36 -25.32
C ALA A 411 2.31 28.92 -24.97
N ILE A 412 2.92 29.52 -23.95
CA ILE A 412 4.24 29.11 -23.43
C ILE A 412 4.11 27.76 -22.74
N ALA A 413 3.22 27.64 -21.76
CA ALA A 413 2.99 26.42 -20.99
C ALA A 413 2.59 25.25 -21.89
N SER A 414 1.65 25.45 -22.82
CA SER A 414 1.24 24.39 -23.75
C SER A 414 2.39 23.89 -24.63
N ARG A 415 3.29 24.77 -25.08
CA ARG A 415 4.43 24.35 -25.92
C ARG A 415 5.45 23.56 -25.11
N TRP A 416 5.73 24.03 -23.89
CA TRP A 416 6.64 23.34 -22.97
C TRP A 416 6.14 21.93 -22.65
N VAL A 417 4.88 21.80 -22.20
CA VAL A 417 4.30 20.50 -21.86
C VAL A 417 4.34 19.55 -23.06
N LYS A 418 3.88 19.98 -24.25
CA LYS A 418 3.93 19.15 -25.47
C LYS A 418 5.35 18.67 -25.77
N SER A 419 6.33 19.58 -25.73
CA SER A 419 7.74 19.23 -25.98
C SER A 419 8.33 18.28 -24.94
N MET A 420 7.86 18.32 -23.68
CA MET A 420 8.30 17.38 -22.65
C MET A 420 7.65 16.01 -22.83
N CYS A 421 6.33 15.97 -23.06
CA CYS A 421 5.57 14.73 -23.22
C CYS A 421 5.99 13.94 -24.46
N ASP A 422 6.44 14.61 -25.53
CA ASP A 422 7.03 13.96 -26.70
C ASP A 422 8.36 13.24 -26.38
N LYS A 423 9.05 13.63 -25.29
CA LYS A 423 10.36 13.12 -24.88
C LYS A 423 10.32 12.20 -23.66
N GLN A 424 9.35 12.37 -22.77
CA GLN A 424 9.25 11.68 -21.48
C GLN A 424 7.77 11.59 -21.06
N ASN A 425 7.25 10.37 -20.84
CA ASN A 425 5.80 10.11 -20.74
C ASN A 425 5.31 9.78 -19.31
N GLU A 426 6.01 10.22 -18.27
CA GLU A 426 5.72 9.83 -16.87
C GLU A 426 5.06 10.94 -16.04
N SER A 427 4.97 12.18 -16.56
CA SER A 427 4.34 13.32 -15.84
C SER A 427 2.81 13.27 -15.92
N ALA A 428 2.14 13.68 -14.85
CA ALA A 428 0.68 13.84 -14.82
C ALA A 428 0.17 14.92 -15.80
N LEU A 429 1.05 15.82 -16.24
CA LEU A 429 0.75 16.84 -17.26
C LEU A 429 0.63 16.25 -18.68
N CYS A 430 1.09 15.02 -18.90
CA CYS A 430 1.00 14.32 -20.19
C CYS A 430 -0.32 13.56 -20.39
N ASP A 431 -1.22 13.59 -19.41
CA ASP A 431 -2.55 12.99 -19.50
C ASP A 431 -3.42 13.69 -20.56
N ASN A 432 -3.62 12.99 -21.67
CA ASN A 432 -4.41 13.40 -22.83
C ASN A 432 -5.86 12.89 -22.79
N THR A 433 -6.29 12.26 -21.69
CA THR A 433 -7.67 11.78 -21.51
C THR A 433 -8.63 12.86 -21.00
N LYS A 434 -8.11 13.94 -20.40
CA LYS A 434 -8.91 15.04 -19.85
C LYS A 434 -9.54 15.90 -20.94
N LYS A 435 -10.86 16.11 -20.84
CA LYS A 435 -11.63 16.88 -21.82
C LYS A 435 -11.23 18.36 -21.82
N ALA A 436 -11.02 18.91 -23.01
CA ALA A 436 -10.76 20.33 -23.22
C ALA A 436 -11.89 21.21 -22.64
N LYS A 437 -11.49 22.26 -21.91
CA LYS A 437 -12.42 23.25 -21.35
C LYS A 437 -12.57 24.43 -22.32
N HIS A 438 -13.82 24.78 -22.62
CA HIS A 438 -14.15 25.96 -23.42
C HIS A 438 -14.50 27.16 -22.53
N PHE A 439 -14.17 28.36 -22.98
CA PHE A 439 -14.45 29.61 -22.28
C PHE A 439 -15.29 30.53 -23.15
N THR A 440 -16.20 31.27 -22.52
CA THR A 440 -17.19 32.13 -23.19
C THR A 440 -16.59 33.30 -23.94
N ASP A 441 -15.38 33.73 -23.56
CA ASP A 441 -14.65 34.87 -24.12
C ASP A 441 -13.52 34.45 -25.07
N ILE A 442 -13.45 33.16 -25.45
CA ILE A 442 -12.48 32.64 -26.40
C ILE A 442 -13.22 32.15 -27.65
N LYS A 443 -12.98 32.82 -28.78
CA LYS A 443 -13.45 32.37 -30.09
C LYS A 443 -12.56 31.25 -30.62
N ALA A 444 -13.11 30.37 -31.46
CA ALA A 444 -12.37 29.26 -32.05
C ALA A 444 -11.14 29.73 -32.87
N GLU A 445 -11.25 30.88 -33.54
CA GLU A 445 -10.19 31.46 -34.37
C GLU A 445 -9.13 32.23 -33.57
N HIS A 446 -9.29 32.31 -32.24
CA HIS A 446 -8.30 32.98 -31.40
C HIS A 446 -6.97 32.22 -31.48
N TRP A 447 -5.87 32.94 -31.72
CA TRP A 447 -4.54 32.34 -31.95
C TRP A 447 -4.05 31.43 -30.82
N ALA A 448 -4.52 31.66 -29.59
CA ALA A 448 -4.21 30.85 -28.41
C ALA A 448 -5.31 29.85 -28.02
N SER A 449 -6.38 29.69 -28.82
CA SER A 449 -7.54 28.86 -28.48
C SER A 449 -7.12 27.44 -28.06
N ASP A 450 -6.33 26.76 -28.89
CA ASP A 450 -5.86 25.40 -28.63
C ASP A 450 -4.94 25.31 -27.41
N ALA A 451 -4.05 26.30 -27.25
CA ALA A 451 -3.15 26.35 -26.11
C ALA A 451 -3.91 26.55 -24.80
N ILE A 452 -4.92 27.42 -24.81
CA ILE A 452 -5.80 27.69 -23.67
C ILE A 452 -6.60 26.45 -23.31
N ALA A 453 -7.19 25.78 -24.30
CA ALA A 453 -7.93 24.54 -24.11
C ALA A 453 -7.05 23.45 -23.46
N HIS A 454 -5.82 23.30 -23.96
CA HIS A 454 -4.85 22.33 -23.45
C HIS A 454 -4.41 22.61 -22.01
N VAL A 455 -3.90 23.80 -21.70
CA VAL A 455 -3.43 24.11 -20.33
C VAL A 455 -4.56 24.12 -19.30
N SER A 456 -5.81 24.29 -19.76
CA SER A 456 -6.99 24.21 -18.90
C SER A 456 -7.40 22.77 -18.61
N SER A 457 -7.23 21.85 -19.57
CA SER A 457 -7.57 20.42 -19.35
C SER A 457 -6.61 19.76 -18.36
N ILE A 458 -5.34 20.16 -18.37
CA ILE A 458 -4.31 19.66 -17.44
C ILE A 458 -4.15 20.51 -16.17
N GLY A 459 -5.03 21.48 -15.94
CA GLY A 459 -5.14 22.20 -14.66
C GLY A 459 -4.10 23.32 -14.40
N ILE A 460 -3.19 23.59 -15.34
CA ILE A 460 -2.19 24.67 -15.19
C ILE A 460 -2.90 26.04 -15.11
N ILE A 461 -3.92 26.28 -15.94
CA ILE A 461 -4.70 27.55 -15.93
C ILE A 461 -6.21 27.26 -15.94
N THR A 462 -6.92 27.54 -14.85
CA THR A 462 -8.32 27.08 -14.65
C THR A 462 -9.42 28.10 -15.01
N GLY A 463 -9.05 29.28 -15.49
CA GLY A 463 -9.96 30.42 -15.75
C GLY A 463 -10.38 31.17 -14.48
N PHE A 464 -11.39 32.04 -14.57
CA PHE A 464 -11.86 32.87 -13.44
C PHE A 464 -13.08 32.29 -12.70
N GLY A 465 -13.47 31.03 -12.97
CA GLY A 465 -14.65 30.39 -12.37
C GLY A 465 -15.99 30.83 -12.94
N ASN A 466 -16.10 32.05 -13.47
CA ASN A 466 -17.31 32.58 -14.12
C ASN A 466 -17.46 32.21 -15.62
N GLY A 467 -16.71 31.21 -16.10
CA GLY A 467 -16.70 30.83 -17.51
C GLY A 467 -15.83 31.70 -18.43
N SER A 468 -15.08 32.68 -17.90
CA SER A 468 -14.13 33.50 -18.68
C SER A 468 -12.66 33.11 -18.46
N PHE A 469 -11.84 33.30 -19.49
CA PHE A 469 -10.38 33.11 -19.46
C PHE A 469 -9.60 34.43 -19.43
N LYS A 470 -10.12 35.50 -20.04
CA LYS A 470 -9.54 36.83 -20.23
C LYS A 470 -8.16 36.78 -20.92
N PRO A 471 -8.10 36.37 -22.20
CA PRO A 471 -6.85 36.06 -22.90
C PRO A 471 -5.87 37.24 -22.99
N GLU A 472 -6.40 38.44 -23.20
CA GLU A 472 -5.59 39.65 -23.39
C GLU A 472 -5.24 40.37 -22.08
N GLN A 473 -5.75 39.90 -20.94
CA GLN A 473 -5.44 40.51 -19.65
C GLN A 473 -3.98 40.22 -19.28
N PRO A 474 -3.18 41.25 -18.91
CA PRO A 474 -1.88 41.04 -18.28
C PRO A 474 -1.98 40.22 -17.01
N ILE A 475 -1.04 39.30 -16.79
CA ILE A 475 -0.99 38.56 -15.52
C ILE A 475 -0.24 39.32 -14.44
N THR A 476 -0.74 39.17 -13.22
CA THR A 476 -0.10 39.66 -12.00
C THR A 476 1.01 38.71 -11.52
N ARG A 477 1.90 39.18 -10.65
CA ARG A 477 2.96 38.37 -10.02
C ARG A 477 2.38 37.17 -9.26
N ALA A 478 1.30 37.33 -8.51
CA ALA A 478 0.63 36.23 -7.81
C ALA A 478 0.05 35.19 -8.79
N GLN A 479 -0.56 35.64 -9.89
CA GLN A 479 -1.04 34.72 -10.93
C GLN A 479 0.11 34.00 -11.63
N ALA A 480 1.23 34.67 -11.85
CA ALA A 480 2.41 34.08 -12.47
C ALA A 480 2.93 32.90 -11.64
N VAL A 481 3.14 33.08 -10.32
CA VAL A 481 3.69 32.02 -9.46
C VAL A 481 2.78 30.80 -9.39
N VAL A 482 1.46 31.01 -9.27
CA VAL A 482 0.49 29.89 -9.24
C VAL A 482 0.52 29.09 -10.55
N MET A 483 0.60 29.77 -11.69
CA MET A 483 0.68 29.10 -12.99
C MET A 483 2.02 28.37 -13.18
N LEU A 484 3.12 28.96 -12.73
CA LEU A 484 4.45 28.37 -12.89
C LEU A 484 4.70 27.22 -11.92
N ASN A 485 4.23 27.30 -10.68
CA ASN A 485 4.31 26.18 -9.73
C ASN A 485 3.64 24.95 -10.36
N ARG A 486 2.42 25.09 -10.87
CA ARG A 486 1.73 24.00 -11.57
C ARG A 486 2.45 23.53 -12.84
N LEU A 487 3.04 24.45 -13.62
CA LEU A 487 3.79 24.09 -14.83
C LEU A 487 5.02 23.24 -14.55
N PHE A 488 5.65 23.44 -13.39
CA PHE A 488 6.85 22.73 -12.96
C PHE A 488 6.56 21.70 -11.86
N GLU A 489 5.29 21.34 -11.68
CA GLU A 489 4.81 20.35 -10.70
C GLU A 489 5.27 20.65 -9.26
N ARG A 490 5.36 21.94 -8.92
CA ARG A 490 5.59 22.46 -7.56
C ARG A 490 4.26 22.77 -6.90
N GLY A 491 4.16 22.55 -5.60
CA GLY A 491 2.93 22.74 -4.83
C GLY A 491 2.84 24.12 -4.19
N PRO A 492 1.65 24.62 -3.82
CA PRO A 492 1.62 25.60 -2.75
C PRO A 492 2.29 24.97 -1.51
N LEU A 493 3.31 25.64 -0.96
CA LEU A 493 4.08 25.12 0.18
C LEU A 493 3.22 25.10 1.45
N ASN A 494 2.81 23.90 1.87
CA ASN A 494 2.01 23.70 3.08
C ASN A 494 2.89 23.70 4.33
N GLY A 495 2.29 23.85 5.51
CA GLY A 495 3.03 23.93 6.78
C GLY A 495 3.66 25.31 7.09
N VAL A 496 3.70 26.24 6.13
CA VAL A 496 4.16 27.62 6.35
C VAL A 496 3.09 28.42 7.10
N ALA A 497 3.41 28.87 8.32
CA ALA A 497 2.47 29.60 9.16
C ALA A 497 2.49 31.13 8.93
N LYS A 498 3.58 31.68 8.40
CA LYS A 498 3.78 33.12 8.27
C LYS A 498 4.50 33.48 6.97
N SER A 499 4.07 34.56 6.34
CA SER A 499 4.75 35.06 5.13
C SER A 499 6.08 35.71 5.42
N THR A 500 7.01 35.46 4.49
CA THR A 500 8.29 36.16 4.38
C THR A 500 8.11 37.61 3.95
N PHE A 501 6.98 37.97 3.32
CA PHE A 501 6.71 39.29 2.75
C PHE A 501 5.70 40.08 3.57
N ARG A 502 5.95 41.39 3.72
CA ARG A 502 5.15 42.28 4.58
C ARG A 502 3.75 42.58 4.04
N ASP A 503 3.57 42.48 2.73
CA ASP A 503 2.32 42.78 2.03
C ASP A 503 1.48 41.54 1.70
N ILE A 504 1.88 40.37 2.23
CA ILE A 504 1.17 39.10 2.04
C ILE A 504 0.68 38.61 3.41
N SER A 505 -0.64 38.54 3.59
CA SER A 505 -1.25 37.87 4.75
C SER A 505 -1.34 36.35 4.51
N ALA A 506 -1.43 35.57 5.59
CA ALA A 506 -1.62 34.12 5.50
C ALA A 506 -2.93 33.73 4.78
N ASP A 507 -3.94 34.61 4.81
CA ASP A 507 -5.23 34.44 4.12
C ASP A 507 -5.19 34.83 2.64
N HIS A 508 -4.08 35.40 2.15
CA HIS A 508 -3.96 35.75 0.74
C HIS A 508 -4.03 34.47 -0.11
N TRP A 509 -4.89 34.44 -1.13
CA TRP A 509 -5.17 33.23 -1.93
C TRP A 509 -3.93 32.58 -2.57
N ALA A 510 -2.87 33.35 -2.83
CA ALA A 510 -1.60 32.88 -3.37
C ALA A 510 -0.47 32.81 -2.33
N PHE A 511 -0.77 32.91 -1.03
CA PHE A 511 0.25 32.97 0.04
C PHE A 511 1.25 31.80 -0.06
N ARG A 512 0.76 30.56 -0.07
CA ARG A 512 1.60 29.37 -0.13
C ARG A 512 2.37 29.25 -1.45
N ASP A 513 1.75 29.62 -2.56
CA ASP A 513 2.42 29.67 -3.87
C ASP A 513 3.53 30.72 -3.95
N ILE A 514 3.38 31.83 -3.23
CA ILE A 514 4.39 32.89 -3.15
C ILE A 514 5.59 32.44 -2.33
N GLU A 515 5.36 31.78 -1.19
CA GLU A 515 6.43 31.23 -0.36
C GLU A 515 7.19 30.13 -1.13
N GLU A 516 6.46 29.22 -1.78
CA GLU A 516 7.01 28.19 -2.67
C GLU A 516 7.99 28.78 -3.70
N ALA A 517 7.55 29.86 -4.37
CA ALA A 517 8.26 30.43 -5.49
C ALA A 517 9.48 31.27 -5.09
N ALA A 518 9.45 31.86 -3.89
CA ALA A 518 10.33 32.96 -3.52
C ALA A 518 11.28 32.67 -2.35
N VAL A 519 11.15 31.53 -1.70
CA VAL A 519 11.96 31.13 -0.54
C VAL A 519 12.68 29.83 -0.83
N THR A 520 13.97 29.74 -0.48
CA THR A 520 14.66 28.45 -0.46
C THR A 520 14.12 27.64 0.70
N HIS A 521 13.64 26.44 0.43
CA HIS A 521 13.07 25.59 1.46
C HIS A 521 13.28 24.11 1.12
N VAL A 522 13.23 23.31 2.16
CA VAL A 522 13.21 21.85 2.07
C VAL A 522 11.75 21.43 2.25
N TYR A 523 11.30 20.50 1.41
CA TYR A 523 9.95 19.97 1.48
C TYR A 523 9.98 18.45 1.37
N HIS A 524 8.95 17.81 1.88
CA HIS A 524 8.60 16.43 1.54
C HIS A 524 7.22 16.43 0.91
N LEU A 525 6.88 15.35 0.19
CA LEU A 525 5.54 15.15 -0.33
C LEU A 525 4.70 14.38 0.70
N ASP A 526 3.52 14.89 1.02
CA ASP A 526 2.54 14.13 1.78
C ASP A 526 1.91 13.01 0.94
N GLU A 527 1.01 12.27 1.59
CA GLU A 527 0.23 11.18 1.01
C GLU A 527 -0.59 11.55 -0.25
N ASN A 528 -0.89 12.83 -0.45
CA ASN A 528 -1.62 13.37 -1.59
C ASN A 528 -0.69 13.98 -2.66
N LYS A 529 0.63 13.78 -2.52
CA LYS A 529 1.68 14.43 -3.32
C LYS A 529 1.65 15.96 -3.20
N ALA A 530 1.16 16.50 -2.07
CA ALA A 530 1.25 17.91 -1.80
C ALA A 530 2.52 18.23 -1.01
N GLU A 531 3.18 19.32 -1.36
CA GLU A 531 4.44 19.73 -0.74
C GLU A 531 4.20 20.27 0.67
N GLN A 532 4.89 19.68 1.64
CA GLN A 532 4.89 20.07 3.04
C GLN A 532 6.26 20.61 3.41
N LEU A 533 6.29 21.81 4.02
CA LEU A 533 7.51 22.40 4.56
C LEU A 533 8.11 21.46 5.61
N VAL A 534 9.38 21.12 5.41
CA VAL A 534 10.20 20.44 6.42
C VAL A 534 10.77 21.54 7.32
N ARG A 535 10.51 21.43 8.64
CA ARG A 535 10.81 22.48 9.61
C ARG A 535 12.25 22.46 10.11
#